data_AF-A0A942B7G7-F1
#
_entry.id   AF-A0A942B7G7-F1
#
_cell.length_a   1.000
_cell.length_b   1.000
_cell.length_c   1.000
_cell.angle_alpha   90.00
_cell.angle_beta   90.00
_cell.angle_gamma   90.00
#
_symmetry.space_group_name_H-M   'P 1'
#
loop_
_entity.id
_entity.type
_entity.pdbx_description
1 polymer ?
#
loop_
_entity_poly.entity_id
_entity_poly.type
_entity_poly.pdbx_seq_one_letter_code
_entity_poly.pdbx_strand_id
1 'polypeptide(L)'
;MPGVLAASICLAPVTPARYEFAPPWSSAQQVSLASLADRSTIILRGTIQKVNASIEPLMPASNRTVVVKVSKVYVGESITGNIVGSLATIEMSSTGAKAGTDMVFFGVPRFIGKSLTMSAFGQIAGRVADASIADFTSAVQGRIDLPVRLVLREASQVFRGKVVKVEPIEREAKDLDSEHDPEWQMATVAVETGMKSVKQGETVHILFANSRDIVWYASPKFKEGDEGVFITRVPKREEAILMRETGALEMIDKMKAVLLTDNAAFQPASQMEKVRTLMAKEIGR
;
A
#
# COMPACT_ATOMS: atom_id res chain seq x y z
N MET A 1 0.42 79.10 -34.23
CA MET A 1 -0.22 77.79 -34.42
C MET A 1 0.85 76.74 -34.63
N PRO A 2 1.01 75.81 -33.67
CA PRO A 2 1.42 74.44 -33.96
C PRO A 2 0.45 73.43 -33.32
N GLY A 3 0.25 72.30 -34.01
CA GLY A 3 -0.60 71.20 -33.58
C GLY A 3 0.07 70.30 -32.55
N VAL A 4 -0.73 69.78 -31.62
CA VAL A 4 -0.35 68.77 -30.63
C VAL A 4 -1.09 67.48 -30.99
N LEU A 5 -0.34 66.42 -31.31
CA LEU A 5 -0.86 65.05 -31.41
C LEU A 5 -1.21 64.54 -30.01
N ALA A 6 -2.46 64.13 -29.80
CA ALA A 6 -2.87 63.36 -28.62
C ALA A 6 -2.79 61.86 -28.93
N ALA A 7 -1.87 61.17 -28.27
CA ALA A 7 -1.77 59.71 -28.29
C ALA A 7 -2.88 59.10 -27.42
N SER A 8 -3.77 58.31 -28.02
CA SER A 8 -4.73 57.48 -27.28
C SER A 8 -4.04 56.23 -26.76
N ILE A 9 -3.95 56.11 -25.43
CA ILE A 9 -3.54 54.90 -24.73
C ILE A 9 -4.77 53.99 -24.63
N CYS A 10 -4.79 52.89 -25.39
CA CYS A 10 -5.76 51.81 -25.20
C CYS A 10 -5.42 51.02 -23.94
N LEU A 11 -6.19 51.21 -22.87
CA LEU A 11 -6.24 50.30 -21.73
C LEU A 11 -7.01 49.04 -22.12
N ALA A 12 -6.33 47.90 -22.23
CA ALA A 12 -6.98 46.60 -22.37
C ALA A 12 -7.69 46.22 -21.05
N PRO A 13 -8.90 45.66 -21.08
CA PRO A 13 -9.58 45.20 -19.88
C PRO A 13 -8.87 43.96 -19.31
N VAL A 14 -8.38 44.07 -18.08
CA VAL A 14 -7.93 42.94 -17.27
C VAL A 14 -9.15 42.04 -17.02
N THR A 15 -9.15 40.87 -17.63
CA THR A 15 -10.13 39.82 -17.36
C THR A 15 -9.84 39.25 -15.97
N PRO A 16 -10.79 39.28 -15.01
CA PRO A 16 -10.58 38.61 -13.74
C PRO A 16 -10.51 37.09 -13.99
N ALA A 17 -9.46 36.48 -13.44
CA ALA A 17 -9.27 35.05 -13.45
C ALA A 17 -10.54 34.34 -12.94
N ARG A 18 -11.07 33.41 -13.74
CA ARG A 18 -12.13 32.49 -13.31
C ARG A 18 -11.56 31.66 -12.16
N TYR A 19 -11.98 31.96 -10.93
CA TYR A 19 -11.87 31.04 -9.82
C TYR A 19 -12.71 29.80 -10.19
N GLU A 20 -12.05 28.68 -10.44
CA GLU A 20 -12.71 27.39 -10.59
C GLU A 20 -13.46 27.09 -9.29
N PHE A 21 -14.76 26.88 -9.40
CA PHE A 21 -15.64 26.54 -8.30
C PHE A 21 -15.18 25.23 -7.67
N ALA A 22 -14.63 25.29 -6.46
CA ALA A 22 -14.66 24.14 -5.57
C ALA A 22 -16.15 23.74 -5.38
N PRO A 23 -16.53 22.47 -5.56
CA PRO A 23 -17.91 22.05 -5.45
C PRO A 23 -18.48 22.33 -4.05
N PRO A 24 -19.78 22.71 -3.94
CA PRO A 24 -20.38 23.09 -2.68
C PRO A 24 -20.69 21.85 -1.83
N TRP A 25 -19.75 21.41 -1.00
CA TRP A 25 -20.04 20.51 0.11
C TRP A 25 -20.09 21.29 1.42
N SER A 26 -21.01 20.91 2.30
CA SER A 26 -20.98 21.38 3.68
C SER A 26 -19.81 20.74 4.43
N SER A 27 -19.23 21.47 5.39
CA SER A 27 -18.15 20.99 6.26
C SER A 27 -18.51 19.66 6.96
N ALA A 28 -19.77 19.47 7.35
CA ALA A 28 -20.26 18.23 7.95
C ALA A 28 -20.18 17.02 7.00
N GLN A 29 -20.42 17.20 5.70
CA GLN A 29 -20.32 16.13 4.70
C GLN A 29 -18.86 15.78 4.37
N GLN A 30 -17.93 16.74 4.45
CA GLN A 30 -16.50 16.46 4.33
C GLN A 30 -15.99 15.66 5.54
N VAL A 31 -16.39 16.04 6.75
CA VAL A 31 -16.03 15.33 7.99
C VAL A 31 -16.58 13.90 7.98
N SER A 32 -17.78 13.67 7.45
CA SER A 32 -18.34 12.32 7.36
C SER A 32 -17.62 11.45 6.32
N LEU A 33 -17.24 12.01 5.16
CA LEU A 33 -16.45 11.29 4.16
C LEU A 33 -15.05 10.93 4.66
N ALA A 34 -14.36 11.87 5.28
CA ALA A 34 -13.05 11.63 5.88
C ALA A 34 -13.14 10.55 6.97
N SER A 35 -14.16 10.58 7.82
CA SER A 35 -14.37 9.57 8.86
C SER A 35 -14.68 8.18 8.28
N LEU A 36 -15.49 8.10 7.23
CA LEU A 36 -15.76 6.84 6.52
C LEU A 36 -14.50 6.28 5.87
N ALA A 37 -13.73 7.13 5.19
CA ALA A 37 -12.48 6.75 4.56
C ALA A 37 -11.45 6.26 5.59
N ASP A 38 -11.35 6.94 6.73
CA ASP A 38 -10.39 6.64 7.78
C ASP A 38 -10.58 5.24 8.39
N ARG A 39 -11.83 4.82 8.52
CA ARG A 39 -12.20 3.51 9.09
C ARG A 39 -12.20 2.37 8.07
N SER A 40 -12.04 2.68 6.78
CA SER A 40 -12.16 1.71 5.71
C SER A 40 -10.81 1.15 5.29
N THR A 41 -10.75 -0.17 5.10
CA THR A 41 -9.60 -0.82 4.46
C THR A 41 -9.84 -1.07 2.98
N ILE A 42 -11.10 -1.03 2.53
CA ILE A 42 -11.50 -1.10 1.14
C ILE A 42 -12.49 0.03 0.84
N ILE A 43 -12.23 0.76 -0.24
CA ILE A 43 -13.14 1.78 -0.77
C ILE A 43 -13.30 1.51 -2.25
N LEU A 44 -14.52 1.23 -2.69
CA LEU A 44 -14.81 0.91 -4.10
C LEU A 44 -16.07 1.59 -4.60
N ARG A 45 -16.15 1.78 -5.92
CA ARG A 45 -17.34 2.20 -6.65
C ARG A 45 -17.95 1.03 -7.38
N GLY A 46 -19.27 0.98 -7.44
CA GLY A 46 -19.95 0.02 -8.28
C GLY A 46 -21.45 0.24 -8.37
N THR A 47 -22.04 -0.48 -9.32
CA THR A 47 -23.48 -0.44 -9.57
C THR A 47 -24.16 -1.66 -8.98
N ILE A 48 -25.18 -1.43 -8.16
CA ILE A 48 -25.99 -2.49 -7.55
C ILE A 48 -26.71 -3.27 -8.65
N GLN A 49 -26.42 -4.55 -8.76
CA GLN A 49 -27.05 -5.48 -9.71
C GLN A 49 -28.28 -6.15 -9.10
N LYS A 50 -28.17 -6.58 -7.84
CA LYS A 50 -29.26 -7.23 -7.10
C LYS A 50 -29.32 -6.70 -5.68
N VAL A 51 -30.53 -6.50 -5.19
CA VAL A 51 -30.82 -6.17 -3.79
C VAL A 51 -31.30 -7.43 -3.07
N ASN A 52 -31.13 -7.47 -1.76
CA ASN A 52 -31.51 -8.61 -0.94
C ASN A 52 -30.91 -9.92 -1.45
N ALA A 53 -29.65 -9.87 -1.87
CA ALA A 53 -28.97 -10.95 -2.55
C ALA A 53 -27.51 -11.05 -2.11
N SER A 54 -26.98 -12.27 -2.18
CA SER A 54 -25.59 -12.60 -1.93
C SER A 54 -25.12 -13.61 -2.97
N ILE A 55 -23.87 -13.48 -3.43
CA ILE A 55 -23.17 -14.51 -4.21
C ILE A 55 -22.17 -15.29 -3.35
N GLU A 56 -22.09 -14.97 -2.05
CA GLU A 56 -21.21 -15.60 -1.08
C GLU A 56 -21.97 -16.66 -0.28
N PRO A 57 -21.65 -17.96 -0.43
CA PRO A 57 -22.35 -19.03 0.29
C PRO A 57 -22.31 -18.87 1.83
N LEU A 58 -21.22 -18.30 2.37
CA LEU A 58 -21.06 -18.10 3.81
C LEU A 58 -21.75 -16.82 4.33
N MET A 59 -22.37 -16.03 3.45
CA MET A 59 -23.12 -14.84 3.83
C MET A 59 -24.54 -14.91 3.24
N PRO A 60 -25.56 -15.21 4.05
CA PRO A 60 -26.92 -15.31 3.56
C PRO A 60 -27.43 -13.95 3.07
N ALA A 61 -28.31 -13.99 2.07
CA ALA A 61 -29.01 -12.81 1.62
C ALA A 61 -29.91 -12.22 2.74
N SER A 62 -29.90 -10.90 2.90
CA SER A 62 -30.72 -10.14 3.84
C SER A 62 -31.13 -8.80 3.23
N ASN A 63 -32.00 -8.04 3.89
CA ASN A 63 -32.39 -6.70 3.46
C ASN A 63 -31.24 -5.66 3.43
N ARG A 64 -30.04 -6.05 3.87
CA ARG A 64 -28.81 -5.25 3.87
C ARG A 64 -27.76 -5.78 2.90
N THR A 65 -27.96 -6.93 2.29
CA THR A 65 -26.98 -7.48 1.33
C THR A 65 -27.33 -7.09 -0.10
N VAL A 66 -26.36 -6.58 -0.83
CA VAL A 66 -26.47 -6.28 -2.26
C VAL A 66 -25.35 -6.95 -3.04
N VAL A 67 -25.64 -7.31 -4.29
CA VAL A 67 -24.63 -7.73 -5.26
C VAL A 67 -24.29 -6.54 -6.15
N VAL A 68 -23.02 -6.20 -6.23
CA VAL A 68 -22.51 -4.99 -6.90
C VAL A 68 -21.54 -5.39 -8.01
N LYS A 69 -21.67 -4.77 -9.18
CA LYS A 69 -20.64 -4.83 -10.23
C LYS A 69 -19.63 -3.72 -9.96
N VAL A 70 -18.39 -4.11 -9.65
CA VAL A 70 -17.32 -3.16 -9.28
C VAL A 70 -16.86 -2.43 -10.53
N SER A 71 -16.82 -1.10 -10.48
CA SER A 71 -16.33 -0.24 -11.57
C SER A 71 -14.98 0.40 -11.24
N LYS A 72 -14.66 0.60 -9.96
CA LYS A 72 -13.40 1.19 -9.52
C LYS A 72 -13.06 0.79 -8.10
N VAL A 73 -11.78 0.64 -7.79
CA VAL A 73 -11.26 0.51 -6.42
C VAL A 73 -10.39 1.74 -6.14
N TYR A 74 -10.68 2.46 -5.06
CA TYR A 74 -9.87 3.62 -4.64
C TYR A 74 -8.84 3.22 -3.57
N VAL A 75 -9.22 2.30 -2.68
CA VAL A 75 -8.36 1.76 -1.62
C VAL A 75 -8.60 0.26 -1.51
N GLY A 76 -7.54 -0.51 -1.29
CA GLY A 76 -7.62 -1.94 -0.99
C GLY A 76 -7.21 -2.89 -2.13
N GLU A 77 -6.74 -2.39 -3.27
CA GLU A 77 -6.30 -3.23 -4.40
C GLU A 77 -5.19 -4.22 -4.01
N SER A 78 -4.31 -3.86 -3.08
CA SER A 78 -3.28 -4.76 -2.56
C SER A 78 -3.85 -5.97 -1.79
N ILE A 79 -5.09 -5.89 -1.32
CA ILE A 79 -5.78 -6.92 -0.55
C ILE A 79 -6.72 -7.71 -1.47
N THR A 80 -7.42 -7.02 -2.38
CA THR A 80 -8.44 -7.63 -3.24
C THR A 80 -7.88 -8.14 -4.57
N GLY A 81 -6.70 -7.69 -4.97
CA GLY A 81 -6.27 -7.78 -6.37
C GLY A 81 -7.14 -6.91 -7.29
N ASN A 82 -7.02 -7.13 -8.60
CA ASN A 82 -7.86 -6.44 -9.59
C ASN A 82 -9.23 -7.11 -9.69
N ILE A 83 -10.24 -6.49 -9.06
CA ILE A 83 -11.63 -6.95 -9.06
C ILE A 83 -12.55 -6.08 -9.93
N VAL A 84 -11.99 -5.15 -10.70
CA VAL A 84 -12.78 -4.28 -11.58
C VAL A 84 -13.52 -5.13 -12.61
N GLY A 85 -14.81 -4.85 -12.79
CA GLY A 85 -15.71 -5.63 -13.65
C GLY A 85 -16.32 -6.87 -12.97
N SER A 86 -15.77 -7.32 -11.84
CA SER A 86 -16.26 -8.49 -11.10
C SER A 86 -17.48 -8.15 -10.24
N LEU A 87 -18.19 -9.19 -9.79
CA LEU A 87 -19.26 -9.07 -8.81
C LEU A 87 -18.71 -9.17 -7.38
N ALA A 88 -19.26 -8.35 -6.50
CA ALA A 88 -18.97 -8.36 -5.06
C ALA A 88 -20.27 -8.42 -4.27
N THR A 89 -20.25 -9.08 -3.11
CA THR A 89 -21.35 -8.98 -2.14
C THR A 89 -21.02 -7.92 -1.09
N ILE A 90 -21.94 -6.99 -0.85
CA ILE A 90 -21.77 -5.93 0.12
C ILE A 90 -22.90 -6.02 1.15
N GLU A 91 -22.54 -6.19 2.41
CA GLU A 91 -23.44 -5.96 3.55
C GLU A 91 -23.41 -4.47 3.90
N MET A 92 -24.51 -3.77 3.67
CA MET A 92 -24.62 -2.32 3.83
C MET A 92 -24.97 -1.92 5.26
N SER A 93 -24.53 -0.72 5.68
CA SER A 93 -24.90 -0.18 6.99
C SER A 93 -26.37 0.25 7.08
N SER A 94 -27.06 0.49 5.96
CA SER A 94 -28.48 0.85 5.90
C SER A 94 -29.27 -0.04 4.92
N THR A 95 -30.60 0.07 4.91
CA THR A 95 -31.51 -0.65 4.01
C THR A 95 -32.07 0.28 2.92
N GLY A 96 -32.76 -0.28 1.93
CA GLY A 96 -33.52 0.50 0.93
C GLY A 96 -32.73 0.87 -0.33
N ALA A 97 -31.62 0.18 -0.61
CA ALA A 97 -30.94 0.26 -1.90
C ALA A 97 -31.85 -0.20 -3.05
N LYS A 98 -31.57 0.30 -4.26
CA LYS A 98 -32.25 -0.08 -5.50
C LYS A 98 -31.25 -0.63 -6.51
N ALA A 99 -31.65 -1.67 -7.24
CA ALA A 99 -30.88 -2.13 -8.40
C ALA A 99 -30.70 -0.99 -9.42
N GLY A 100 -29.57 -1.01 -10.12
CA GLY A 100 -29.14 0.05 -11.04
C GLY A 100 -28.51 1.26 -10.35
N THR A 101 -28.52 1.35 -9.01
CA THR A 101 -27.93 2.50 -8.32
C THR A 101 -26.41 2.38 -8.27
N ASP A 102 -25.73 3.43 -8.72
CA ASP A 102 -24.28 3.58 -8.58
C ASP A 102 -23.93 4.20 -7.23
N MET A 103 -22.99 3.58 -6.51
CA MET A 103 -22.57 4.00 -5.17
C MET A 103 -21.08 3.80 -4.96
N VAL A 104 -20.54 4.58 -4.02
CA VAL A 104 -19.22 4.34 -3.43
C VAL A 104 -19.43 3.76 -2.04
N PHE A 105 -18.75 2.64 -1.77
CA PHE A 105 -18.86 1.86 -0.55
C PHE A 105 -17.56 1.96 0.26
N PHE A 106 -17.70 2.17 1.57
CA PHE A 106 -16.62 2.36 2.54
C PHE A 106 -16.70 1.23 3.57
N GLY A 107 -15.73 0.33 3.63
CA GLY A 107 -15.84 -0.83 4.49
C GLY A 107 -14.57 -1.63 4.70
N VAL A 108 -14.78 -2.82 5.26
CA VAL A 108 -13.75 -3.84 5.52
C VAL A 108 -14.11 -5.16 4.84
N PRO A 109 -13.12 -5.92 4.35
CA PRO A 109 -13.37 -7.25 3.79
C PRO A 109 -13.89 -8.19 4.88
N ARG A 110 -14.80 -9.06 4.49
CA ARG A 110 -15.24 -10.23 5.27
C ARG A 110 -14.70 -11.52 4.67
N PHE A 111 -14.77 -11.64 3.35
CA PHE A 111 -14.21 -12.77 2.60
C PHE A 111 -13.53 -12.27 1.33
N ILE A 112 -12.37 -12.84 1.02
CA ILE A 112 -11.58 -12.54 -0.17
C ILE A 112 -11.25 -13.87 -0.85
N GLY A 113 -11.58 -13.96 -2.13
CA GLY A 113 -11.36 -15.14 -2.94
C GLY A 113 -11.70 -14.85 -4.39
N LYS A 114 -12.50 -15.72 -5.02
CA LYS A 114 -13.01 -15.49 -6.39
C LYS A 114 -13.93 -14.27 -6.49
N SER A 115 -14.56 -13.90 -5.38
CA SER A 115 -15.38 -12.70 -5.23
C SER A 115 -15.03 -11.99 -3.94
N LEU A 116 -15.27 -10.69 -3.89
CA LEU A 116 -15.14 -9.89 -2.68
C LEU A 116 -16.47 -9.91 -1.91
N THR A 117 -16.38 -10.16 -0.61
CA THR A 117 -17.46 -9.87 0.35
C THR A 117 -16.98 -8.84 1.35
N MET A 118 -17.76 -7.79 1.58
CA MET A 118 -17.41 -6.73 2.53
C MET A 118 -18.59 -6.30 3.40
N SER A 119 -18.28 -5.80 4.59
CA SER A 119 -19.22 -5.05 5.42
C SER A 119 -18.91 -3.56 5.28
N ALA A 120 -19.87 -2.79 4.79
CA ALA A 120 -19.76 -1.35 4.59
C ALA A 120 -20.22 -0.60 5.84
N PHE A 121 -19.37 0.31 6.34
CA PHE A 121 -19.73 1.26 7.40
C PHE A 121 -20.61 2.39 6.87
N GLY A 122 -20.46 2.70 5.58
CA GLY A 122 -21.28 3.70 4.91
C GLY A 122 -21.17 3.60 3.40
N GLN A 123 -22.12 4.26 2.75
CA GLN A 123 -22.18 4.36 1.32
C GLN A 123 -22.71 5.73 0.92
N ILE A 124 -22.23 6.24 -0.20
CA ILE A 124 -22.64 7.51 -0.77
C ILE A 124 -23.05 7.29 -2.22
N ALA A 125 -24.00 8.12 -2.69
CA ALA A 125 -24.41 8.07 -4.08
C ALA A 125 -23.23 8.38 -5.01
N GLY A 126 -23.08 7.59 -6.08
CA GLY A 126 -21.99 7.71 -7.06
C GLY A 126 -21.99 9.00 -7.90
N ARG A 127 -22.94 9.91 -7.65
CA ARG A 127 -22.93 11.27 -8.21
C ARG A 127 -21.80 12.15 -7.65
N VAL A 128 -21.16 11.74 -6.56
CA VAL A 128 -19.95 12.41 -6.07
C VAL A 128 -18.84 12.21 -7.10
N ALA A 129 -18.20 13.30 -7.50
CA ALA A 129 -17.15 13.26 -8.51
C ALA A 129 -15.96 12.42 -8.03
N ASP A 130 -15.35 11.69 -8.96
CA ASP A 130 -14.22 10.81 -8.67
C ASP A 130 -13.03 11.55 -8.05
N ALA A 131 -12.78 12.80 -8.47
CA ALA A 131 -11.73 13.64 -7.92
C ALA A 131 -11.93 13.88 -6.42
N SER A 132 -13.17 14.11 -6.00
CA SER A 132 -13.52 14.35 -4.61
C SER A 132 -13.27 13.13 -3.74
N ILE A 133 -13.60 11.93 -4.24
CA ILE A 133 -13.29 10.68 -3.55
C ILE A 133 -11.78 10.45 -3.51
N ALA A 134 -11.08 10.74 -4.61
CA ALA A 134 -9.63 10.64 -4.69
C ALA A 134 -8.94 11.49 -3.62
N ASP A 135 -9.41 12.71 -3.36
CA ASP A 135 -8.84 13.58 -2.33
C ASP A 135 -8.88 12.92 -0.94
N PHE A 136 -10.04 12.40 -0.52
CA PHE A 136 -10.17 11.73 0.79
C PHE A 136 -9.40 10.42 0.87
N THR A 137 -9.41 9.64 -0.21
CA THR A 137 -8.73 8.34 -0.25
C THR A 137 -7.22 8.47 -0.36
N SER A 138 -6.70 9.59 -0.87
CA SER A 138 -5.26 9.85 -0.95
C SER A 138 -4.59 9.90 0.43
N ALA A 139 -5.26 10.46 1.43
CA ALA A 139 -4.76 10.51 2.80
C ALA A 139 -4.74 9.12 3.45
N VAL A 140 -5.78 8.31 3.20
CA VAL A 140 -5.84 6.91 3.65
C VAL A 140 -4.74 6.09 3.01
N GLN A 141 -4.60 6.18 1.68
CA GLN A 141 -3.56 5.47 0.94
C GLN A 141 -2.16 5.93 1.36
N GLY A 142 -1.97 7.22 1.64
CA GLY A 142 -0.72 7.78 2.15
C GLY A 142 -0.29 7.17 3.49
N ARG A 143 -1.25 6.84 4.38
CA ARG A 143 -0.97 6.14 5.64
C ARG A 143 -0.65 4.66 5.42
N ILE A 144 -1.39 3.99 4.53
CA ILE A 144 -1.11 2.59 4.14
C ILE A 144 0.30 2.47 3.54
N ASP A 145 0.71 3.46 2.75
CA ASP A 145 2.00 3.46 2.06
C ASP A 145 3.15 3.97 2.95
N LEU A 146 2.84 4.61 4.09
CA LEU A 146 3.85 5.23 4.94
C LEU A 146 4.95 4.26 5.39
N PRO A 147 4.65 3.04 5.89
CA PRO A 147 5.71 2.10 6.30
C PRO A 147 6.65 1.75 5.14
N VAL A 148 6.10 1.48 3.95
CA VAL A 148 6.88 1.17 2.73
C VAL A 148 7.74 2.36 2.32
N ARG A 149 7.21 3.58 2.40
CA ARG A 149 7.96 4.81 2.10
C ARG A 149 9.12 5.02 3.07
N LEU A 150 8.92 4.74 4.36
CA LEU A 150 9.98 4.86 5.37
C LEU A 150 11.14 3.90 5.08
N VAL A 151 10.85 2.62 4.80
CA VAL A 151 11.92 1.66 4.45
C VAL A 151 12.59 2.00 3.12
N LEU A 152 11.86 2.55 2.13
CA LEU A 152 12.43 2.97 0.84
C LEU A 152 13.46 4.10 0.98
N ARG A 153 13.30 5.00 1.97
CA ARG A 153 14.26 6.08 2.24
C ARG A 153 15.61 5.55 2.71
N GLU A 154 15.60 4.47 3.47
CA GLU A 154 16.80 3.84 4.02
C GLU A 154 17.36 2.74 3.10
N ALA A 155 16.64 2.41 2.03
CA ALA A 155 16.97 1.26 1.18
C ALA A 155 18.36 1.42 0.52
N SER A 156 19.22 0.42 0.70
CA SER A 156 20.46 0.27 -0.06
C SER A 156 20.20 -0.37 -1.42
N GLN A 157 19.30 -1.36 -1.49
CA GLN A 157 18.91 -2.04 -2.72
C GLN A 157 17.39 -2.27 -2.75
N VAL A 158 16.82 -2.31 -3.96
CA VAL A 158 15.39 -2.62 -4.20
C VAL A 158 15.27 -3.51 -5.42
N PHE A 159 14.58 -4.64 -5.31
CA PHE A 159 14.44 -5.60 -6.40
C PHE A 159 13.26 -6.55 -6.23
N ARG A 160 12.79 -7.15 -7.34
CA ARG A 160 11.94 -8.34 -7.33
C ARG A 160 12.82 -9.58 -7.47
N GLY A 161 12.51 -10.63 -6.72
CA GLY A 161 13.26 -11.89 -6.80
C GLY A 161 12.54 -13.06 -6.15
N LYS A 162 13.23 -14.21 -6.18
CA LYS A 162 12.78 -15.46 -5.57
C LYS A 162 13.83 -16.01 -4.63
N VAL A 163 13.42 -16.39 -3.42
CA VAL A 163 14.29 -17.05 -2.45
C VAL A 163 14.61 -18.45 -2.96
N VAL A 164 15.90 -18.72 -3.18
CA VAL A 164 16.38 -20.02 -3.69
C VAL A 164 17.00 -20.90 -2.62
N LYS A 165 17.42 -20.31 -1.50
CA LYS A 165 18.00 -21.03 -0.37
C LYS A 165 17.77 -20.26 0.92
N VAL A 166 17.47 -20.96 2.01
CA VAL A 166 17.46 -20.40 3.37
C VAL A 166 18.29 -21.29 4.28
N GLU A 167 19.21 -20.69 5.03
CA GLU A 167 20.05 -21.43 5.97
C GLU A 167 20.29 -20.66 7.27
N PRO A 168 20.41 -21.35 8.42
CA PRO A 168 20.88 -20.73 9.64
C PRO A 168 22.31 -20.24 9.47
N ILE A 169 22.63 -19.15 10.15
CA ILE A 169 24.01 -18.69 10.23
C ILE A 169 24.70 -19.44 11.35
N GLU A 170 25.72 -20.21 10.99
CA GLU A 170 26.63 -20.81 11.96
C GLU A 170 27.34 -19.68 12.72
N ARG A 171 27.14 -19.66 14.04
CA ARG A 171 27.88 -18.79 14.96
C ARG A 171 28.96 -19.65 15.63
N GLU A 172 30.18 -19.14 15.76
CA GLU A 172 31.08 -19.69 16.77
C GLU A 172 30.41 -19.47 18.12
N ALA A 173 30.10 -20.56 18.82
CA ALA A 173 29.32 -20.55 20.05
C ALA A 173 29.99 -19.65 21.10
N LYS A 174 29.54 -18.40 21.18
CA LYS A 174 29.62 -17.60 22.40
C LYS A 174 28.28 -17.78 23.08
N ASP A 175 28.32 -18.21 24.34
CA ASP A 175 27.20 -18.28 25.28
C ASP A 175 26.62 -16.87 25.47
N LEU A 176 25.89 -16.40 24.46
CA LEU A 176 25.08 -15.21 24.54
C LEU A 176 23.67 -15.71 24.81
N ASP A 177 23.41 -15.97 26.09
CA ASP A 177 22.06 -16.06 26.64
C ASP A 177 21.39 -14.68 26.52
N SER A 178 21.13 -14.24 25.28
CA SER A 178 20.31 -13.08 25.01
C SER A 178 18.86 -13.53 25.10
N GLU A 179 18.09 -12.90 25.99
CA GLU A 179 16.64 -13.11 26.10
C GLU A 179 15.92 -12.91 24.76
N HIS A 180 16.50 -12.12 23.86
CA HIS A 180 15.95 -11.81 22.54
C HIS A 180 16.87 -12.24 21.40
N ASP A 181 17.31 -13.51 21.38
CA ASP A 181 18.08 -14.05 20.25
C ASP A 181 17.25 -13.92 18.95
N PRO A 182 17.78 -13.24 17.90
CA PRO A 182 17.13 -13.14 16.59
C PRO A 182 17.04 -14.45 15.81
N GLU A 183 17.78 -15.49 16.19
CA GLU A 183 17.94 -16.73 15.40
C GLU A 183 18.27 -16.40 13.94
N TRP A 184 19.41 -15.73 13.72
CA TRP A 184 19.78 -15.19 12.41
C TRP A 184 19.78 -16.26 11.32
N GLN A 185 19.09 -15.98 10.22
CA GLN A 185 19.09 -16.79 9.01
C GLN A 185 19.49 -15.95 7.80
N MET A 186 20.02 -16.64 6.80
CA MET A 186 20.39 -16.04 5.52
C MET A 186 19.54 -16.63 4.41
N ALA A 187 18.86 -15.74 3.69
CA ALA A 187 18.18 -16.06 2.44
C ALA A 187 19.08 -15.70 1.27
N THR A 188 19.26 -16.61 0.34
CA THR A 188 19.87 -16.33 -0.96
C THR A 188 18.73 -16.10 -1.96
N VAL A 189 18.73 -14.94 -2.61
CA VAL A 189 17.66 -14.50 -3.50
C VAL A 189 18.19 -14.31 -4.90
N ALA A 190 17.57 -15.00 -5.87
CA ALA A 190 17.83 -14.77 -7.28
C ALA A 190 17.05 -13.55 -7.76
N VAL A 191 17.75 -12.54 -8.26
CA VAL A 191 17.14 -11.27 -8.70
C VAL A 191 16.52 -11.44 -10.08
N GLU A 192 15.20 -11.29 -10.14
CA GLU A 192 14.44 -11.33 -11.39
C GLU A 192 14.34 -9.94 -12.02
N THR A 193 14.25 -8.89 -11.22
CA THR A 193 14.27 -7.51 -11.72
C THR A 193 14.85 -6.55 -10.70
N GLY A 194 15.92 -5.86 -11.08
CA GLY A 194 16.53 -4.81 -10.27
C GLY A 194 15.81 -3.47 -10.42
N MET A 195 15.64 -2.73 -9.31
CA MET A 195 15.03 -1.40 -9.28
C MET A 195 15.95 -0.33 -8.71
N LYS A 196 16.74 -0.65 -7.67
CA LYS A 196 17.75 0.24 -7.07
C LYS A 196 19.01 -0.55 -6.73
N SER A 197 20.15 -0.13 -7.26
CA SER A 197 21.50 -0.59 -6.87
C SER A 197 21.74 -2.12 -6.90
N VAL A 198 21.02 -2.83 -7.78
CA VAL A 198 21.16 -4.28 -8.04
C VAL A 198 20.64 -4.56 -9.44
N LYS A 199 21.25 -5.52 -10.16
CA LYS A 199 20.84 -5.86 -11.54
C LYS A 199 20.10 -7.19 -11.60
N GLN A 200 19.32 -7.37 -12.65
CA GLN A 200 18.70 -8.65 -12.98
C GLN A 200 19.78 -9.73 -13.17
N GLY A 201 19.50 -10.94 -12.66
CA GLY A 201 20.41 -12.07 -12.71
C GLY A 201 21.46 -12.08 -11.59
N GLU A 202 21.58 -11.02 -10.80
CA GLU A 202 22.43 -11.03 -9.60
C GLU A 202 21.82 -11.91 -8.50
N THR A 203 22.66 -12.30 -7.55
CA THR A 203 22.26 -13.00 -6.33
C THR A 203 22.49 -12.10 -5.15
N VAL A 204 21.48 -11.97 -4.29
CA VAL A 204 21.55 -11.15 -3.07
C VAL A 204 21.41 -12.05 -1.85
N HIS A 205 22.32 -11.87 -0.89
CA HIS A 205 22.25 -12.52 0.41
C HIS A 205 21.55 -11.58 1.39
N ILE A 206 20.42 -12.01 1.93
CA ILE A 206 19.60 -11.25 2.87
C ILE A 206 19.70 -11.90 4.24
N LEU A 207 20.15 -11.13 5.22
CA LEU A 207 20.10 -11.48 6.63
C LEU A 207 18.73 -11.09 7.22
N PHE A 208 18.08 -12.02 7.91
CA PHE A 208 16.80 -11.78 8.58
C PHE A 208 16.69 -12.57 9.89
N ALA A 209 15.84 -12.10 10.81
CA ALA A 209 15.62 -12.76 12.09
C ALA A 209 14.51 -13.82 11.97
N ASN A 210 14.80 -15.06 12.35
CA ASN A 210 13.83 -16.17 12.36
C ASN A 210 13.12 -16.36 13.71
N SER A 211 13.57 -15.64 14.75
CA SER A 211 13.01 -15.72 16.09
C SER A 211 11.53 -15.32 16.16
N ARG A 212 10.82 -15.97 17.09
CA ARG A 212 9.42 -15.70 17.44
C ARG A 212 9.25 -14.73 18.60
N ASP A 213 10.35 -14.26 19.16
CA ASP A 213 10.37 -13.28 20.24
C ASP A 213 9.65 -11.97 19.84
N ILE A 214 9.12 -11.23 20.82
CA ILE A 214 8.36 -9.99 20.61
C ILE A 214 9.16 -8.89 19.89
N VAL A 215 10.48 -8.93 19.93
CA VAL A 215 11.34 -8.00 19.16
C VAL A 215 11.38 -8.38 17.67
N TRP A 216 11.25 -9.67 17.35
CA TRP A 216 11.53 -10.21 16.02
C TRP A 216 10.32 -10.80 15.30
N TYR A 217 9.18 -10.98 15.98
CA TYR A 217 8.00 -11.67 15.42
C TYR A 217 7.48 -11.03 14.14
N ALA A 218 7.65 -9.72 13.99
CA ALA A 218 7.21 -8.97 12.81
C ALA A 218 8.21 -9.03 11.65
N SER A 219 9.47 -9.45 11.88
CA SER A 219 10.44 -9.63 10.79
C SER A 219 9.95 -10.70 9.82
N PRO A 220 10.10 -10.51 8.50
CA PRO A 220 9.80 -11.56 7.53
C PRO A 220 10.51 -12.87 7.86
N LYS A 221 9.82 -13.99 7.63
CA LYS A 221 10.29 -15.35 7.90
C LYS A 221 10.36 -16.11 6.58
N PHE A 222 11.41 -15.86 5.82
CA PHE A 222 11.53 -16.36 4.45
C PHE A 222 11.68 -17.89 4.40
N LYS A 223 11.16 -18.46 3.33
CA LYS A 223 11.33 -19.86 2.95
C LYS A 223 11.74 -19.96 1.50
N GLU A 224 12.38 -21.07 1.15
CA GLU A 224 12.66 -21.38 -0.25
C GLU A 224 11.37 -21.37 -1.08
N GLY A 225 11.43 -20.69 -2.21
CA GLY A 225 10.29 -20.49 -3.09
C GLY A 225 9.53 -19.18 -2.90
N ASP A 226 9.73 -18.47 -1.78
CA ASP A 226 9.09 -17.17 -1.56
C ASP A 226 9.49 -16.18 -2.65
N GLU A 227 8.49 -15.46 -3.17
CA GLU A 227 8.67 -14.50 -4.26
C GLU A 227 8.07 -13.15 -3.88
N GLY A 228 8.81 -12.08 -4.13
CA GLY A 228 8.32 -10.75 -3.82
C GLY A 228 9.30 -9.64 -4.19
N VAL A 229 8.98 -8.46 -3.69
CA VAL A 229 9.80 -7.26 -3.78
C VAL A 229 10.52 -7.07 -2.45
N PHE A 230 11.84 -7.02 -2.52
CA PHE A 230 12.75 -6.86 -1.40
C PHE A 230 13.27 -5.42 -1.38
N ILE A 231 13.18 -4.78 -0.21
CA ILE A 231 13.68 -3.43 0.07
C ILE A 231 14.73 -3.57 1.17
N THR A 232 15.98 -3.76 0.79
CA THR A 232 17.03 -4.10 1.75
C THR A 232 17.79 -2.86 2.17
N ARG A 233 18.46 -2.93 3.33
CA ARG A 233 19.30 -1.85 3.85
C ARG A 233 20.62 -2.38 4.37
N VAL A 234 21.56 -1.48 4.61
CA VAL A 234 22.74 -1.79 5.43
C VAL A 234 22.38 -1.59 6.91
N PRO A 235 23.02 -2.31 7.85
CA PRO A 235 22.84 -2.05 9.27
C PRO A 235 23.19 -0.61 9.64
N LYS A 236 22.42 -0.01 10.54
CA LYS A 236 22.79 1.26 11.16
C LYS A 236 23.93 1.03 12.15
N ARG A 237 24.66 2.09 12.50
CA ARG A 237 25.80 2.02 13.41
C ARG A 237 25.42 1.41 14.76
N GLU A 238 24.24 1.76 15.26
CA GLU A 238 23.71 1.30 16.54
C GLU A 238 23.35 -0.20 16.49
N GLU A 239 22.76 -0.65 15.37
CA GLU A 239 22.44 -2.06 15.15
C GLU A 239 23.70 -2.90 14.94
N ALA A 240 24.72 -2.34 14.29
CA ALA A 240 25.99 -3.02 14.09
C ALA A 240 26.65 -3.43 15.42
N ILE A 241 26.38 -2.70 16.52
CA ILE A 241 26.87 -3.06 17.86
C ILE A 241 26.20 -4.35 18.35
N LEU A 242 24.86 -4.40 18.30
CA LEU A 242 24.08 -5.61 18.67
C LEU A 242 24.38 -6.80 17.73
N MET A 243 24.59 -6.51 16.45
CA MET A 243 24.91 -7.51 15.44
C MET A 243 26.33 -8.04 15.58
N ARG A 244 27.26 -7.28 16.17
CA ARG A 244 28.60 -7.77 16.52
C ARG A 244 28.54 -8.81 17.61
N GLU A 245 27.70 -8.59 18.63
CA GLU A 245 27.50 -9.57 19.71
C GLU A 245 26.94 -10.88 19.14
N THR A 246 25.91 -10.79 18.29
CA THR A 246 25.26 -11.98 17.68
C THR A 246 26.01 -12.59 16.49
N GLY A 247 27.23 -12.15 16.16
CA GLY A 247 28.03 -12.65 15.03
C GLY A 247 27.50 -12.26 13.63
N ALA A 248 26.38 -11.54 13.55
CA ALA A 248 25.75 -11.13 12.30
C ALA A 248 26.57 -10.11 11.50
N LEU A 249 27.33 -9.23 12.17
CA LEU A 249 28.11 -8.20 11.49
C LEU A 249 29.25 -8.80 10.65
N GLU A 250 29.95 -9.80 11.19
CA GLU A 250 31.01 -10.50 10.47
C GLU A 250 30.48 -11.21 9.21
N MET A 251 29.27 -11.75 9.30
CA MET A 251 28.61 -12.41 8.18
C MET A 251 28.15 -11.42 7.10
N ILE A 252 27.68 -10.24 7.50
CA ILE A 252 27.39 -9.15 6.56
C ILE A 252 28.64 -8.77 5.76
N ASP A 253 29.78 -8.61 6.43
CA ASP A 253 31.02 -8.26 5.74
C ASP A 253 31.54 -9.41 4.85
N LYS A 254 31.53 -10.65 5.37
CA LYS A 254 32.05 -11.84 4.67
C LYS A 254 31.21 -12.19 3.44
N MET A 255 29.89 -12.14 3.55
CA MET A 255 28.96 -12.56 2.50
C MET A 255 28.43 -11.39 1.68
N LYS A 256 28.85 -10.16 2.00
CA LYS A 256 28.28 -8.91 1.46
C LYS A 256 26.75 -8.89 1.58
N ALA A 257 26.25 -9.40 2.71
CA ALA A 257 24.82 -9.53 2.93
C ALA A 257 24.18 -8.17 3.26
N VAL A 258 22.90 -8.05 2.97
CA VAL A 258 22.07 -6.89 3.31
C VAL A 258 21.03 -7.29 4.35
N LEU A 259 20.56 -6.34 5.14
CA LEU A 259 19.63 -6.57 6.23
C LEU A 259 18.18 -6.35 5.79
N LEU A 260 17.29 -7.25 6.21
CA LEU A 260 15.84 -7.12 6.07
C LEU A 260 15.15 -7.67 7.33
N THR A 261 14.80 -6.76 8.24
CA THR A 261 14.10 -7.08 9.51
C THR A 261 12.76 -6.38 9.66
N ASP A 262 12.43 -5.41 8.79
CA ASP A 262 11.15 -4.72 8.79
C ASP A 262 10.15 -5.47 7.90
N ASN A 263 8.92 -5.70 8.38
CA ASN A 263 7.88 -6.34 7.59
C ASN A 263 7.53 -5.57 6.32
N ALA A 264 7.53 -4.23 6.39
CA ALA A 264 7.23 -3.38 5.24
C ALA A 264 8.32 -3.44 4.16
N ALA A 265 9.51 -3.93 4.50
CA ALA A 265 10.62 -4.12 3.58
C ALA A 265 10.45 -5.33 2.63
N PHE A 266 9.44 -6.17 2.85
CA PHE A 266 9.03 -7.21 1.91
C PHE A 266 7.61 -6.97 1.42
N GLN A 267 7.43 -6.86 0.11
CA GLN A 267 6.11 -6.67 -0.51
C GLN A 267 5.80 -7.84 -1.46
N PRO A 268 4.52 -8.24 -1.61
CA PRO A 268 4.13 -9.22 -2.61
C PRO A 268 4.59 -8.83 -4.02
N ALA A 269 4.91 -9.81 -4.86
CA ALA A 269 5.36 -9.58 -6.24
C ALA A 269 4.38 -8.72 -7.06
N SER A 270 3.07 -8.85 -6.80
CA SER A 270 2.01 -8.04 -7.42
C SER A 270 2.09 -6.54 -7.11
N GLN A 271 2.81 -6.13 -6.07
CA GLN A 271 2.95 -4.73 -5.67
C GLN A 271 4.17 -4.03 -6.30
N MET A 272 4.89 -4.68 -7.23
CA MET A 272 6.10 -4.13 -7.83
C MET A 272 5.91 -2.74 -8.45
N GLU A 273 4.86 -2.52 -9.25
CA GLU A 273 4.61 -1.20 -9.87
C GLU A 273 4.29 -0.12 -8.84
N LYS A 274 3.60 -0.50 -7.75
CA LYS A 274 3.32 0.41 -6.63
C LYS A 274 4.63 0.80 -5.94
N VAL A 275 5.50 -0.16 -5.64
CA VAL A 275 6.82 0.11 -5.03
C VAL A 275 7.66 1.00 -5.95
N ARG A 276 7.68 0.74 -7.26
CA ARG A 276 8.37 1.59 -8.24
C ARG A 276 7.85 3.03 -8.23
N THR A 277 6.53 3.20 -8.18
CA THR A 277 5.88 4.52 -8.10
C THR A 277 6.24 5.26 -6.80
N LEU A 278 6.22 4.56 -5.66
CA LEU A 278 6.61 5.14 -4.38
C LEU A 278 8.08 5.52 -4.36
N MET A 279 8.95 4.65 -4.87
CA MET A 279 10.39 4.91 -4.97
C MET A 279 10.70 6.15 -5.83
N ALA A 280 10.04 6.31 -6.97
CA ALA A 280 10.22 7.49 -7.83
C ALA A 280 9.84 8.80 -7.10
N LYS A 281 8.82 8.77 -6.24
CA LYS A 281 8.41 9.92 -5.43
C LYS A 281 9.37 10.26 -4.30
N GLU A 282 10.09 9.28 -3.76
CA GLU A 282 11.09 9.52 -2.71
C GLU A 282 12.46 9.93 -3.28
N ILE A 283 12.85 9.47 -4.47
CA ILE A 283 14.11 9.86 -5.13
C ILE A 283 14.02 11.28 -5.73
N GLY A 284 12.83 11.72 -6.15
CA GLY A 284 12.60 13.07 -6.67
C GLY A 284 12.49 14.17 -5.61
N ARG A 285 12.73 13.86 -4.32
CA ARG A 285 12.75 14.80 -3.20
C ARG A 285 14.18 14.98 -2.69
#